data_AF-A0A1L9X1Y0-F1
#
_entry.id   AF-A0A1L9X1Y0-F1
#
_cell.length_a   1.000
_cell.length_b   1.000
_cell.length_c   1.000
_cell.angle_alpha   90.00
_cell.angle_beta   90.00
_cell.angle_gamma   90.00
#
_symmetry.space_group_name_H-M   'P 1'
#
loop_
_entity.id
_entity.type
_entity.pdbx_description
1 polymer ?
#
loop_
_entity_poly.entity_id
_entity_poly.type
_entity_poly.pdbx_seq_one_letter_code
_entity_poly.pdbx_strand_id
1 'polypeptide(L)' 'MANGWSIIIGLIVVVIASVLAWIFSPKGENQTVFRSTLILSFVCCYLMWAITFLAQWHPLIAPKRSDIRPDRVPE' A
#
# COMPACT_ATOMS: atom_id res chain seq x y z
N MET A 1 -1.69 16.37 0.24
CA MET A 1 -1.57 16.11 -1.21
C MET A 1 -0.76 14.85 -1.40
N ALA A 2 -1.33 13.85 -2.05
CA ALA A 2 -0.64 12.61 -2.39
C ALA A 2 0.50 12.94 -3.36
N ASN A 3 1.74 12.94 -2.85
CA ASN A 3 2.95 13.18 -3.64
C ASN A 3 3.60 11.84 -3.95
N GLY A 4 4.28 11.70 -5.09
CA GLY A 4 4.92 10.45 -5.53
C GLY A 4 5.89 9.84 -4.52
N TRP A 5 6.41 10.67 -3.63
CA TRP A 5 7.19 10.28 -2.48
C TRP A 5 6.49 9.27 -1.56
N SER A 6 5.15 9.22 -1.49
CA SER A 6 4.44 8.24 -0.67
C SER A 6 4.75 6.80 -1.08
N ILE A 7 4.89 6.55 -2.38
CA ILE A 7 5.22 5.23 -2.93
C ILE A 7 6.63 4.83 -2.47
N ILE A 8 7.60 5.73 -2.61
CA ILE A 8 8.99 5.45 -2.24
C ILE A 8 9.11 5.22 -0.72
N ILE A 9 8.47 6.05 0.10
CA ILE A 9 8.48 5.89 1.55
C ILE A 9 7.83 4.55 1.94
N GLY A 10 6.67 4.22 1.36
CA GLY A 10 6.00 2.94 1.57
C GLY A 10 6.89 1.75 1.19
N LEU A 11 7.58 1.83 0.05
CA LEU A 11 8.51 0.79 -0.40
C LEU A 11 9.65 0.59 0.59
N ILE A 12 10.27 1.68 1.07
CA ILE A 12 11.36 1.61 2.05
C ILE A 12 10.89 0.93 3.33
N VAL A 13 9.71 1.29 3.83
CA VAL A 13 9.13 0.67 5.04
C VAL A 13 8.92 -0.83 4.85
N VAL A 14 8.39 -1.25 3.69
CA VAL A 14 8.13 -2.66 3.37
C VAL A 14 9.44 -3.45 3.24
N VAL A 15 10.46 -2.87 2.61
CA VAL A 15 11.79 -3.48 2.52
C VAL A 15 12.40 -3.65 3.90
N ILE A 16 12.36 -2.61 4.75
CA ILE A 16 12.85 -2.70 6.14
C ILE A 16 12.10 -3.77 6.91
N ALA A 17 10.77 -3.79 6.86
CA ALA A 17 9.95 -4.80 7.53
C ALA A 17 10.27 -6.22 7.04
N SER A 18 10.55 -6.39 5.74
CA SER A 18 10.95 -7.69 5.15
C SER A 18 12.34 -8.14 5.63
N VAL A 19 13.30 -7.21 5.73
CA VAL A 19 14.63 -7.48 6.29
C VAL A 19 14.54 -7.84 7.77
N LEU A 20 13.73 -7.10 8.53
CA LEU A 20 13.48 -7.39 9.95
C LEU A 20 12.83 -8.78 10.11
N ALA A 21 11.82 -9.11 9.29
CA ALA A 21 11.22 -10.44 9.29
C ALA A 21 12.26 -11.54 9.01
N TRP A 22 13.19 -11.31 8.09
CA TRP A 22 14.25 -12.27 7.78
C TRP A 22 15.20 -12.52 8.97
N ILE A 23 15.66 -11.44 9.61
CA ILE A 23 16.65 -11.49 10.70
C ILE A 23 16.02 -11.99 12.01
N PHE A 24 14.83 -11.49 12.36
CA PHE A 24 14.16 -11.75 13.63
C PHE A 24 13.24 -12.98 13.62
N SER A 25 13.13 -13.71 12.50
CA SER A 25 12.35 -14.95 12.46
C SER A 25 12.92 -16.01 13.43
N PRO A 26 12.06 -16.64 14.27
CA PRO A 26 12.49 -17.59 15.27
C PRO A 26 13.23 -18.77 14.61
N LYS A 27 14.35 -19.17 15.21
CA LYS A 27 15.13 -20.32 14.75
C LYS A 27 14.41 -21.60 15.15
N GLY A 28 14.18 -22.48 14.19
CA GLY A 28 13.46 -23.75 14.38
C GLY A 28 12.98 -24.31 13.04
N GLU A 29 12.27 -25.43 13.09
CA GLU A 29 11.75 -26.13 11.90
C GLU A 29 10.85 -25.23 11.03
N ASN A 30 10.08 -24.35 11.68
CA ASN A 30 9.14 -23.44 11.00
C ASN A 30 9.76 -22.12 10.53
N GLN A 31 11.08 -21.93 10.65
CA GLN A 31 11.72 -20.64 10.34
C GLN A 31 11.45 -20.17 8.90
N THR A 32 11.52 -21.08 7.93
CA THR A 32 11.24 -20.77 6.52
C THR A 32 9.79 -20.37 6.29
N VAL A 33 8.85 -20.99 7.01
CA VAL A 33 7.42 -20.66 6.93
C VAL A 33 7.17 -19.24 7.45
N PHE A 34 7.76 -18.89 8.61
CA PHE A 34 7.67 -17.53 9.15
C PHE A 34 8.26 -16.48 8.19
N ARG A 35 9.46 -16.72 7.66
CA ARG A 35 10.13 -15.80 6.73
C ARG A 35 9.31 -15.58 5.47
N SER A 36 8.91 -16.66 4.81
CA SER A 36 8.18 -16.60 3.55
C SER A 36 6.79 -15.97 3.70
N THR A 37 6.05 -16.34 4.74
CA THR A 37 4.69 -15.84 4.94
C THR A 37 4.68 -14.35 5.25
N LEU A 38 5.55 -13.88 6.16
CA LEU A 38 5.63 -12.46 6.51
C LEU A 38 6.07 -11.59 5.33
N ILE A 39 7.14 -11.99 4.63
CA ILE A 39 7.66 -11.22 3.49
C ILE A 39 6.63 -11.19 2.36
N LEU A 40 6.00 -12.32 2.04
CA LEU A 40 4.98 -12.39 0.99
C LEU A 40 3.77 -11.51 1.34
N SER A 41 3.28 -11.55 2.59
CA SER A 41 2.17 -10.69 3.03
C SER A 41 2.51 -9.20 2.90
N PHE A 42 3.69 -8.77 3.35
CA PHE A 42 4.09 -7.35 3.23
C PHE A 42 4.16 -6.89 1.78
N VAL A 43 4.73 -7.70 0.89
CA VAL A 43 4.83 -7.40 -0.54
C VAL A 43 3.44 -7.33 -1.19
N CYS A 44 2.57 -8.32 -0.93
CA CYS A 44 1.22 -8.34 -1.48
C CYS A 44 0.38 -7.15 -1.02
N CYS A 45 0.40 -6.82 0.27
CA CYS A 45 -0.32 -5.66 0.81
C CYS A 45 0.20 -4.35 0.21
N TYR A 46 1.53 -4.21 0.06
CA TYR A 46 2.11 -3.04 -0.57
C TYR A 46 1.73 -2.90 -2.04
N LEU A 47 1.78 -3.99 -2.82
CA LEU A 47 1.42 -3.96 -4.23
C LEU A 47 -0.06 -3.60 -4.43
N MET A 48 -0.97 -4.18 -3.65
CA MET A 48 -2.39 -3.83 -3.70
C MET A 48 -2.60 -2.33 -3.44
N TRP A 49 -1.98 -1.80 -2.38
CA TRP A 49 -2.04 -0.38 -2.05
C TRP A 49 -1.41 0.50 -3.14
N ALA A 50 -0.22 0.16 -3.63
CA ALA A 50 0.50 0.96 -4.61
C ALA A 50 -0.25 1.03 -5.94
N ILE A 51 -0.81 -0.08 -6.41
CA ILE A 51 -1.59 -0.14 -7.66
C ILE A 51 -2.85 0.73 -7.54
N THR A 52 -3.60 0.60 -6.45
CA THR A 52 -4.82 1.39 -6.24
C THR A 52 -4.53 2.88 -6.10
N PHE A 53 -3.40 3.25 -5.50
CA PHE A 53 -2.93 4.63 -5.46
C PHE A 53 -2.54 5.16 -6.84
N LEU A 54 -1.75 4.39 -7.61
CA LEU A 54 -1.30 4.77 -8.95
C LEU A 54 -2.49 4.96 -9.91
N ALA A 55 -3.55 4.16 -9.76
CA ALA A 55 -4.77 4.31 -10.54
C ALA A 55 -5.46 5.67 -10.36
N GLN A 56 -5.18 6.39 -9.28
CA GLN A 56 -5.80 7.68 -8.95
C GLN A 56 -4.86 8.90 -9.14
N TRP A 57 -3.55 8.70 -9.36
CA TRP A 57 -2.57 9.78 -9.25
C TRP A 57 -2.63 10.81 -10.39
N HIS A 58 -2.95 10.36 -11.60
CA HIS A 58 -3.19 11.21 -12.77
C HIS A 58 -4.48 10.78 -13.45
N PRO A 59 -5.65 11.12 -12.86
CA PRO A 59 -6.92 10.60 -13.32
C PRO A 59 -7.31 11.23 -14.66
N LEU A 60 -7.70 10.39 -15.62
CA LEU A 60 -8.24 10.83 -16.92
C LEU A 60 -9.74 11.13 -16.86
N ILE A 61 -10.41 10.63 -15.82
CA ILE A 61 -11.85 10.74 -15.61
C ILE A 61 -12.10 11.46 -14.28
N ALA A 62 -12.96 12.46 -14.31
CA ALA A 62 -13.42 13.15 -13.11
C ALA A 62 -14.78 12.58 -12.64
N PRO A 63 -15.04 12.54 -11.32
CA PRO A 63 -16.34 12.10 -10.81
C PRO A 63 -17.46 13.03 -11.27
N LYS A 64 -18.51 12.47 -11.87
CA LYS A 64 -19.73 13.18 -12.26
C LYS A 64 -20.91 12.64 -11.46
N ARG A 65 -21.65 13.51 -10.79
CA ARG A 65 -22.82 13.16 -9.97
C ARG A 65 -23.94 14.16 -10.23
N SER A 66 -25.18 13.69 -10.33
CA SER A 66 -26.38 14.50 -10.56
C SER A 66 -27.26 14.69 -9.31
N ASP A 67 -26.98 13.94 -8.24
CA ASP A 67 -27.80 13.89 -7.03
C ASP A 67 -27.01 14.41 -5.82
N ILE A 68 -26.59 15.68 -5.88
CA ILE A 68 -25.95 16.35 -4.75
C ILE A 68 -27.03 16.96 -3.87
N ARG A 69 -26.88 16.84 -2.55
CA ARG A 69 -27.82 17.43 -1.60
C ARG A 69 -27.78 18.97 -1.77
N PRO A 70 -28.93 19.67 -1.87
CA PRO A 70 -28.96 21.10 -2.21
C PRO A 70 -28.14 22.01 -1.27
N ASP A 71 -28.00 21.65 0.00
CA ASP A 71 -27.21 22.39 1.00
C ASP A 71 -25.69 22.21 0.88
N ARG A 72 -25.21 21.35 -0.02
CA ARG A 72 -23.78 21.02 -0.18
C ARG A 72 -23.25 21.27 -1.57
N VAL A 73 -23.99 22.01 -2.39
CA VAL A 73 -23.50 22.45 -3.71
C VAL A 73 -22.36 23.45 -3.46
N PRO A 74 -21.13 23.17 -3.93
CA PRO A 74 -20.05 24.16 -3.90
C PRO A 74 -20.44 25.33 -4.81
N GLU A 75 -20.33 26.57 -4.31
CA GLU A 75 -20.53 27.79 -5.13
C GLU A 75 -19.40 28.01 -6.14
#